data_AF-A0A6A5FL01-F1
#
_entry.id   AF-A0A6A5FL01-F1
#
_cell.length_a   1.000
_cell.length_b   1.000
_cell.length_c   1.000
_cell.angle_alpha   90.00
_cell.angle_beta   90.00
_cell.angle_gamma   90.00
#
_symmetry.space_group_name_H-M   'P 1'
#
loop_
_entity.id
_entity.type
_entity.pdbx_description
1 polymer ?
#
loop_
_entity_poly.entity_id
_entity_poly.type
_entity_poly.pdbx_seq_one_letter_code
_entity_poly.pdbx_strand_id
1 'polypeptide(L)'
;MSPWSLLLSILVLLAFFSTACCPISCNNQCCRFVEAFPARLKKLRENYSQIRDFYEANDDLDTALLDQSVEDSFKSPFACHAMNSILEFYLSTVLPTAMAGVTEDTNDLKPYMESLHHIFNELKTNVTKCVSS
;
A
#
# COMPACT_ATOMS: atom_id res chain seq x y z
N MET A 1 42.14 19.65 29.31
CA MET A 1 41.06 18.64 29.20
C MET A 1 41.67 17.42 28.55
N SER A 2 41.65 16.25 29.21
CA SER A 2 42.31 15.06 28.67
C SER A 2 41.51 14.50 27.47
N PRO A 3 42.18 13.98 26.43
CA PRO A 3 41.51 13.44 25.24
C PRO A 3 40.55 12.28 25.58
N TRP A 4 40.80 11.60 26.71
CA TRP A 4 39.96 10.55 27.25
C TRP A 4 38.59 11.05 27.71
N SER A 5 38.53 12.24 28.33
CA SER A 5 37.26 12.83 28.75
C SER A 5 36.35 13.16 27.56
N LEU A 6 36.94 13.61 26.44
CA LEU A 6 36.19 13.91 25.21
C LEU A 6 35.67 12.64 24.53
N LEU A 7 36.48 11.59 24.48
CA LEU A 7 36.07 10.28 23.96
C LEU A 7 34.91 9.69 24.76
N LEU A 8 34.96 9.79 26.10
CA LEU A 8 33.88 9.33 26.97
C LEU A 8 32.60 10.15 26.76
N SER A 9 32.71 11.48 26.62
CA SER A 9 31.54 12.33 26.32
C SER A 9 30.89 12.00 24.97
N ILE A 10 31.70 11.71 23.95
CA ILE A 10 31.20 11.32 22.61
C ILE A 10 30.54 9.94 22.65
N LEU A 11 31.13 8.98 23.36
CA LEU A 11 30.55 7.63 23.53
C LEU A 11 29.22 7.68 24.29
N VAL A 12 29.12 8.53 25.32
CA VAL A 12 27.87 8.74 26.05
C VAL A 12 26.82 9.39 25.14
N LEU A 13 27.17 10.43 24.38
CA LEU A 13 26.24 11.05 23.42
C LEU A 13 25.75 10.05 22.36
N LEU A 14 26.65 9.26 21.76
CA LEU A 14 26.29 8.21 20.81
C LEU A 14 25.36 7.15 21.43
N ALA A 15 25.59 6.76 22.68
CA ALA A 15 24.72 5.82 23.39
C ALA A 15 23.32 6.40 23.65
N PHE A 16 23.21 7.69 23.94
CA PHE A 16 21.93 8.39 24.11
C PHE A 16 21.15 8.57 22.79
N PHE A 17 21.84 8.83 21.67
CA PHE A 17 21.19 8.87 20.35
C PHE A 17 20.75 7.48 19.88
N SER A 18 21.44 6.43 20.32
CA SER A 18 21.09 5.04 20.01
C SER A 18 19.83 4.57 20.75
N THR A 19 19.61 5.04 21.98
CA THR A 19 18.43 4.68 22.80
C THR A 19 17.19 5.51 22.50
N ALA A 20 17.32 6.65 21.82
CA ALA A 20 16.20 7.42 21.29
C ALA A 20 15.52 6.76 20.06
N CYS A 21 16.09 5.67 19.55
CA CYS A 21 15.62 4.97 18.36
C CYS A 21 15.06 3.58 18.66
N CYS A 22 14.55 3.34 19.88
CA CYS A 22 13.70 2.19 20.11
C CYS A 22 12.36 2.46 19.41
N PRO A 23 11.99 1.75 18.32
CA PRO A 23 10.63 1.84 17.81
C PRO A 23 9.72 1.43 18.97
N ILE A 24 8.82 2.33 19.37
CA ILE A 24 7.71 1.98 20.27
C ILE A 24 7.11 0.72 19.67
N SER A 25 7.24 -0.42 20.36
CA SER A 25 6.82 -1.69 19.79
C SER A 25 5.32 -1.60 19.54
N CYS A 26 4.98 -1.62 18.27
CA CYS A 26 3.64 -1.40 17.82
C CYS A 26 2.75 -2.58 18.22
N ASN A 27 1.93 -2.37 19.25
CA ASN A 27 1.29 -3.48 19.95
C ASN A 27 -0.14 -3.80 19.47
N ASN A 28 -0.80 -2.90 18.73
CA ASN A 28 -2.15 -3.14 18.22
C ASN A 28 -2.16 -3.36 16.70
N GLN A 29 -3.22 -4.03 16.22
CA GLN A 29 -3.38 -4.38 14.81
C GLN A 29 -3.31 -3.18 13.87
N CYS A 30 -3.90 -2.05 14.25
CA CYS A 30 -3.98 -0.86 13.39
C CYS A 30 -2.65 -0.16 13.22
N CYS A 31 -1.88 -0.07 14.30
CA CYS A 31 -0.53 0.43 14.22
C CYS A 31 0.34 -0.49 13.34
N ARG A 32 0.24 -1.82 13.47
CA ARG A 32 1.05 -2.76 12.65
C ARG A 32 0.67 -2.69 11.19
N PHE A 33 -0.61 -2.47 10.92
CA PHE A 33 -1.11 -2.20 9.58
C PHE A 33 -0.46 -0.95 8.98
N VAL A 34 -0.42 0.16 9.73
CA VAL A 34 0.22 1.41 9.30
C VAL A 34 1.73 1.22 9.07
N GLU A 35 2.43 0.54 9.98
CA GLU A 35 3.87 0.24 9.82
C GLU A 35 4.16 -0.62 8.59
N ALA A 36 3.31 -1.62 8.31
CA ALA A 36 3.47 -2.51 7.16
C ALA A 36 2.96 -1.90 5.83
N PHE A 37 2.26 -0.76 5.88
CA PHE A 37 1.61 -0.16 4.71
C PHE A 37 2.57 0.14 3.56
N PRO A 38 3.78 0.72 3.77
CA PRO A 38 4.72 0.98 2.68
C PRO A 38 5.20 -0.30 1.98
N ALA A 39 5.51 -1.35 2.75
CA ALA A 39 5.92 -2.63 2.20
C ALA A 39 4.79 -3.30 1.39
N ARG A 40 3.54 -3.19 1.88
CA ARG A 40 2.36 -3.69 1.18
C ARG A 40 2.11 -2.96 -0.13
N LEU A 41 2.26 -1.63 -0.14
CA LEU A 41 2.19 -0.84 -1.37
C LEU A 41 3.32 -1.14 -2.35
N LYS A 42 4.52 -1.45 -1.86
CA LYS A 42 5.62 -1.91 -2.72
C LYS A 42 5.23 -3.22 -3.42
N LYS A 43 4.76 -4.20 -2.66
CA LYS A 43 4.33 -5.50 -3.21
C LYS A 43 3.17 -5.35 -4.20
N LEU A 44 2.24 -4.44 -3.91
CA LEU A 44 1.14 -4.10 -4.83
C LEU A 44 1.68 -3.63 -6.19
N ARG A 45 2.62 -2.67 -6.18
CA ARG A 45 3.22 -2.13 -7.41
C ARG A 45 4.04 -3.17 -8.17
N GLU A 46 4.76 -4.04 -7.46
CA GLU A 46 5.50 -5.15 -8.06
C GLU A 46 4.59 -6.18 -8.74
N ASN A 47 3.43 -6.50 -8.17
CA ASN A 47 2.46 -7.39 -8.81
C ASN A 47 1.78 -6.73 -10.00
N TYR A 48 1.41 -5.44 -9.87
CA TYR A 48 0.81 -4.69 -10.98
C TYR A 48 1.76 -4.60 -12.18
N SER A 49 3.06 -4.39 -11.96
CA SER A 49 4.02 -4.30 -13.07
C SER A 49 4.11 -5.58 -13.90
N GLN A 50 3.71 -6.75 -13.36
CA GLN A 50 3.71 -8.01 -14.12
C GLN A 50 2.54 -8.12 -15.09
N ILE A 51 1.44 -7.39 -14.85
CA ILE A 51 0.23 -7.44 -15.68
C ILE A 51 0.03 -6.16 -16.50
N ARG A 52 0.74 -5.08 -16.16
CA ARG A 52 0.57 -3.74 -16.74
C ARG A 52 0.60 -3.76 -18.26
N ASP A 53 1.68 -4.29 -18.85
CA ASP A 53 1.90 -4.20 -20.29
C ASP A 53 0.79 -4.91 -21.08
N PHE A 54 0.24 -6.00 -20.53
CA PHE A 54 -0.92 -6.68 -21.13
C PHE A 54 -2.16 -5.79 -21.09
N TYR A 55 -2.53 -5.23 -19.94
CA TYR A 55 -3.74 -4.42 -19.84
C TYR A 55 -3.64 -3.08 -20.56
N GLU A 56 -2.46 -2.43 -20.57
CA GLU A 56 -2.25 -1.18 -21.32
C GLU A 56 -2.27 -1.40 -22.84
N ALA A 57 -1.76 -2.54 -23.34
CA ALA A 57 -1.83 -2.86 -24.77
C ALA A 57 -3.25 -3.23 -25.26
N ASN A 58 -4.15 -3.55 -24.34
CA ASN A 58 -5.54 -3.92 -24.62
C ASN A 58 -6.54 -2.83 -24.16
N ASP A 59 -6.06 -1.66 -23.73
CA ASP A 59 -6.90 -0.51 -23.39
C ASP A 59 -7.13 0.34 -24.66
N ASP A 60 -8.38 0.44 -25.09
CA ASP A 60 -8.81 1.21 -26.25
C ASP A 60 -9.40 2.58 -25.86
N LEU A 61 -9.35 2.93 -24.58
CA LEU A 61 -9.88 4.20 -24.07
C LEU A 61 -8.81 5.29 -24.07
N ASP A 62 -9.09 6.37 -24.82
CA ASP A 62 -8.26 7.59 -24.78
C ASP A 62 -8.53 8.45 -23.53
N THR A 63 -9.44 8.02 -22.65
CA THR A 63 -9.88 8.77 -21.46
C THR A 63 -9.55 8.02 -20.18
N ALA A 64 -8.96 8.72 -19.22
CA ALA A 64 -8.68 8.17 -17.91
C ALA A 64 -9.98 7.89 -17.13
N LEU A 65 -10.17 6.65 -16.70
CA LEU A 65 -11.25 6.26 -15.80
C LEU A 65 -11.08 6.86 -14.40
N LEU A 66 -9.83 6.89 -13.91
CA LEU A 66 -9.46 7.50 -12.63
C LEU A 66 -8.71 8.81 -12.92
N ASP A 67 -9.46 9.91 -12.99
CA ASP A 67 -8.95 11.23 -13.37
C ASP A 67 -8.74 12.17 -12.16
N GLN A 68 -8.48 13.46 -12.44
CA GLN A 68 -8.28 14.48 -11.42
C GLN A 68 -9.45 14.59 -10.44
N SER A 69 -10.68 14.31 -10.88
CA SER A 69 -11.86 14.38 -10.01
C SER A 69 -11.81 13.35 -8.88
N VAL A 70 -11.24 12.18 -9.16
CA VAL A 70 -11.00 11.13 -8.16
C VAL A 70 -9.92 11.56 -7.18
N GLU A 71 -8.82 12.13 -7.67
CA GLU A 71 -7.75 12.63 -6.79
C GLU A 71 -8.25 13.76 -5.86
N ASP A 72 -9.06 14.66 -6.40
CA ASP A 72 -9.65 15.76 -5.63
C ASP A 72 -10.63 15.24 -4.57
N SER A 73 -11.34 14.14 -4.87
CA SER A 73 -12.19 13.46 -3.90
C SER A 73 -11.40 12.94 -2.69
N PHE A 74 -10.16 12.46 -2.89
CA PHE A 74 -9.26 12.04 -1.81
C PHE A 74 -8.72 13.19 -0.95
N LYS A 75 -8.77 14.43 -1.46
CA LYS A 75 -8.39 15.64 -0.71
C LYS A 75 -9.57 16.28 0.01
N SER A 76 -10.79 15.81 -0.25
CA SER A 76 -12.03 16.33 0.32
C SER A 76 -12.39 15.67 1.67
N PRO A 77 -13.36 16.23 2.43
CA PRO A 77 -13.94 15.55 3.59
C PRO A 77 -14.56 14.17 3.29
N PHE A 78 -14.80 13.86 2.01
CA PHE A 78 -15.38 12.58 1.56
C PHE A 78 -14.31 11.55 1.16
N ALA A 79 -13.03 11.80 1.44
CA ALA A 79 -11.93 10.91 1.07
C ALA A 79 -12.12 9.44 1.50
N CYS A 80 -12.65 9.22 2.70
CA CYS A 80 -12.95 7.87 3.20
C CYS A 80 -14.00 7.16 2.35
N HIS A 81 -15.07 7.87 1.95
CA HIS A 81 -16.10 7.33 1.07
C HIS A 81 -15.53 7.02 -0.32
N ALA A 82 -14.79 7.97 -0.91
CA ALA A 82 -14.14 7.77 -2.20
C ALA A 82 -13.20 6.55 -2.20
N MET A 83 -12.36 6.42 -1.17
CA MET A 83 -11.45 5.29 -1.03
C MET A 83 -12.20 3.96 -0.88
N ASN A 84 -13.24 3.92 -0.05
CA ASN A 84 -14.05 2.72 0.12
C ASN A 84 -14.75 2.32 -1.19
N SER A 85 -15.31 3.27 -1.93
CA SER A 85 -15.95 3.02 -3.22
C SER A 85 -14.98 2.47 -4.27
N ILE A 86 -13.75 2.99 -4.31
CA ILE A 86 -12.74 2.51 -5.26
C ILE A 86 -12.26 1.10 -4.90
N LEU A 87 -11.97 0.85 -3.62
CA LEU A 87 -11.59 -0.50 -3.18
C LEU A 87 -12.71 -1.51 -3.41
N GLU A 88 -13.97 -1.12 -3.17
CA GLU A 88 -15.15 -1.93 -3.49
C GLU A 88 -15.24 -2.24 -4.98
N PHE A 89 -15.12 -1.23 -5.84
CA PHE A 89 -15.21 -1.42 -7.29
C PHE A 89 -14.15 -2.40 -7.82
N TYR A 90 -12.90 -2.29 -7.37
CA TYR A 90 -11.85 -3.20 -7.82
C TYR A 90 -12.04 -4.63 -7.30
N LEU A 91 -12.50 -4.79 -6.05
CA LEU A 91 -12.71 -6.10 -5.43
C LEU A 91 -13.95 -6.83 -5.96
N SER A 92 -15.02 -6.10 -6.22
CA SER A 92 -16.32 -6.68 -6.58
C SER A 92 -16.56 -6.71 -8.09
N THR A 93 -15.77 -5.97 -8.89
CA THR A 93 -15.97 -5.87 -10.34
C THR A 93 -14.68 -6.08 -11.11
N VAL A 94 -13.70 -5.18 -11.00
CA VAL A 94 -12.53 -5.17 -11.90
C VAL A 94 -11.72 -6.47 -11.85
N LEU A 95 -11.22 -6.83 -10.67
CA LEU A 95 -10.34 -8.00 -10.52
C LEU A 95 -11.07 -9.33 -10.75
N PRO A 96 -12.30 -9.55 -10.24
CA PRO A 96 -13.07 -10.74 -10.58
C PRO A 96 -13.31 -10.90 -12.08
N THR A 97 -13.70 -9.82 -12.78
CA THR A 97 -13.90 -9.87 -14.23
C THR A 97 -12.60 -10.14 -14.97
N ALA A 98 -11.50 -9.51 -14.57
CA ALA A 98 -10.18 -9.76 -15.15
C ALA A 98 -9.73 -11.21 -15.00
N MET A 99 -9.94 -11.82 -13.82
CA MET A 99 -9.62 -13.24 -13.57
C MET A 99 -10.55 -14.20 -14.32
N ALA A 100 -11.82 -13.85 -14.51
CA ALA A 100 -12.78 -14.64 -15.28
C ALA A 100 -12.49 -14.61 -16.79
N GLY A 101 -11.85 -13.54 -17.27
CA GLY A 101 -11.43 -13.39 -18.66
C GLY A 101 -10.10 -14.07 -19.01
N VAL A 102 -9.46 -14.76 -18.06
CA VAL A 102 -8.19 -15.47 -18.30
C VAL A 102 -8.39 -16.58 -19.32
N THR A 103 -7.53 -16.57 -20.34
CA THR A 103 -7.40 -17.60 -21.38
C THR A 103 -6.15 -18.44 -21.14
N GLU A 104 -5.93 -19.46 -21.97
CA GLU A 104 -4.69 -20.25 -21.93
C GLU A 104 -3.45 -19.37 -22.11
N ASP A 105 -3.52 -18.39 -23.02
CA ASP A 105 -2.43 -17.45 -23.33
C ASP A 105 -2.12 -16.44 -22.22
N THR A 106 -3.02 -16.26 -21.25
CA THR A 106 -2.90 -15.25 -20.18
C THR A 106 -2.92 -15.86 -18.78
N ASN A 107 -2.82 -17.19 -18.70
CA ASN A 107 -2.89 -17.93 -17.44
C ASN A 107 -1.73 -17.63 -16.50
N ASP A 108 -0.58 -17.22 -17.03
CA ASP A 108 0.59 -16.77 -16.26
C ASP A 108 0.37 -15.43 -15.54
N LEU A 109 -0.59 -14.61 -15.99
CA LEU A 109 -0.94 -13.34 -15.36
C LEU A 109 -1.86 -13.51 -14.14
N LYS A 110 -2.62 -14.61 -14.09
CA LYS A 110 -3.63 -14.88 -13.07
C LYS A 110 -3.12 -14.81 -11.61
N PRO A 111 -1.95 -15.38 -11.26
CA PRO A 111 -1.44 -15.31 -9.88
C PRO A 111 -1.19 -13.88 -9.40
N TYR A 112 -0.82 -12.97 -10.31
CA TYR A 112 -0.60 -11.56 -9.96
C TYR A 112 -1.93 -10.85 -9.69
N MET A 113 -2.98 -11.12 -10.48
CA MET A 113 -4.33 -10.62 -10.21
C MET A 113 -4.90 -11.11 -8.89
N GLU A 114 -4.71 -12.41 -8.58
CA GLU A 114 -5.11 -12.98 -7.29
C GLU A 114 -4.36 -12.31 -6.13
N SER A 115 -3.06 -12.02 -6.31
CA SER A 115 -2.27 -11.29 -5.31
C SER A 115 -2.74 -9.85 -5.13
N LEU A 116 -3.07 -9.14 -6.21
CA LEU A 116 -3.65 -7.80 -6.15
C LEU A 116 -5.00 -7.80 -5.40
N HIS A 117 -5.87 -8.76 -5.73
CA HIS A 117 -7.16 -8.93 -5.06
C HIS A 117 -6.99 -9.17 -3.55
N HIS A 118 -6.04 -10.03 -3.17
CA HIS A 118 -5.71 -10.27 -1.77
C HIS A 118 -5.26 -8.98 -1.05
N ILE A 119 -4.32 -8.25 -1.66
CA ILE A 119 -3.80 -6.99 -1.07
C ILE A 119 -4.92 -5.96 -0.92
N PHE A 120 -5.78 -5.80 -1.92
CA PHE A 120 -6.90 -4.85 -1.87
C PHE A 120 -7.90 -5.22 -0.78
N ASN A 121 -8.18 -6.51 -0.61
CA ASN A 121 -9.08 -7.00 0.42
C ASN A 121 -8.52 -6.73 1.83
N GLU A 122 -7.22 -6.98 2.02
CA GLU A 122 -6.54 -6.64 3.28
C GLU A 122 -6.53 -5.13 3.54
N LEU A 123 -6.27 -4.31 2.52
CA LEU A 123 -6.30 -2.86 2.61
C LEU A 123 -7.68 -2.37 3.05
N LYS A 124 -8.74 -2.77 2.34
CA LYS A 124 -10.12 -2.41 2.68
C LYS A 124 -10.48 -2.85 4.09
N THR A 125 -10.19 -4.11 4.43
CA THR A 125 -10.48 -4.65 5.76
C THR A 125 -9.80 -3.85 6.87
N ASN A 126 -8.52 -3.52 6.72
CA ASN A 126 -7.78 -2.84 7.77
C ASN A 126 -8.12 -1.35 7.83
N VAL A 127 -8.30 -0.65 6.70
CA VAL A 127 -8.72 0.76 6.68
C VAL A 127 -10.10 0.93 7.33
N THR A 128 -11.04 0.03 7.08
CA THR A 128 -12.37 0.09 7.72
C THR A 128 -12.31 -0.23 9.22
N LYS A 129 -11.44 -1.14 9.65
CA LYS A 129 -11.28 -1.49 11.09
C LYS A 129 -10.50 -0.44 11.87
N CYS A 130 -9.59 0.27 11.22
CA CYS A 130 -8.65 1.19 11.84
C CYS A 130 -9.07 2.64 11.63
N VAL A 131 -10.12 3.02 12.34
CA VAL A 131 -10.58 4.41 12.43
C VAL A 131 -9.75 5.18 13.45
N SER A 132 -9.31 6.39 13.09
CA SER A 132 -8.73 7.34 14.04
C SER A 132 -9.82 7.79 15.01
N SER A 133 -9.69 7.45 16.29
CA SER A 133 -10.53 8.00 17.37
C SER A 133 -10.13 9.43 17.71
#